data_AF-A0A419E270-F1
#
_entry.id   AF-A0A419E270-F1
#
_cell.length_a   1.000
_cell.length_b   1.000
_cell.length_c   1.000
_cell.angle_alpha   90.00
_cell.angle_beta   90.00
_cell.angle_gamma   90.00
#
_symmetry.space_group_name_H-M   'P 1'
#
loop_
_entity.id
_entity.type
_entity.pdbx_description
1 polymer ?
#
loop_
_entity_poly.entity_id
_entity_poly.type
_entity_poly.pdbx_seq_one_letter_code
_entity_poly.pdbx_strand_id
1 'polypeptide(L)'
;MEWLGSILVVITGLLLRLAIPIAVTLLAVYILHKVDVRWQEEAAQVPPAVVVQKIPCWKIKNCPAEQRTDCPSPISSEPCWQAHRLSNGYLREECICCPVFRQAPIPIPVHP
;
A
#
# COMPACT_ATOMS: atom_id res chain seq x y z
N MET A 1 32.43 -7.51 -53.53
CA MET A 1 32.58 -8.01 -52.14
C MET A 1 32.35 -6.91 -51.08
N GLU A 2 32.43 -5.63 -51.44
CA GLU A 2 32.26 -4.50 -50.50
C GLU A 2 30.86 -4.41 -49.87
N TRP A 3 29.80 -4.80 -50.60
CA TRP A 3 28.42 -4.78 -50.09
C TRP A 3 28.17 -5.72 -48.90
N LEU A 4 28.89 -6.85 -48.81
CA LEU A 4 28.79 -7.78 -47.68
C LEU A 4 29.31 -7.14 -46.40
N GLY A 5 30.39 -6.37 -46.50
CA GLY A 5 30.94 -5.62 -45.36
C GLY A 5 29.95 -4.58 -44.85
N SER A 6 29.33 -3.81 -45.76
CA SER A 6 28.32 -2.81 -45.39
C SER A 6 27.09 -3.44 -44.72
N ILE A 7 26.58 -4.55 -45.25
CA ILE A 7 25.45 -5.27 -44.64
C ILE A 7 25.82 -5.77 -43.24
N LEU A 8 27.01 -6.33 -43.07
CA LEU A 8 27.48 -6.85 -41.79
C LEU A 8 27.56 -5.73 -40.74
N VAL A 9 28.11 -4.56 -41.10
CA VAL A 9 28.17 -3.39 -40.20
C VAL A 9 26.78 -2.92 -39.77
N VAL A 10 25.82 -2.86 -40.69
CA VAL A 10 24.44 -2.44 -40.39
C VAL A 10 23.77 -3.45 -39.44
N ILE A 11 23.91 -4.75 -39.71
CA ILE A 11 23.35 -5.81 -38.85
C ILE A 11 23.98 -5.76 -37.46
N THR A 12 25.31 -5.64 -37.37
CA THR A 12 26.00 -5.54 -36.08
C THR A 12 25.55 -4.30 -35.32
N GLY A 13 25.42 -3.15 -35.96
CA GLY A 13 24.92 -1.93 -35.33
C GLY A 13 23.47 -2.06 -34.83
N LEU A 14 22.61 -2.74 -35.59
CA LEU A 14 21.22 -3.00 -35.20
C LEU A 14 21.14 -3.95 -34.01
N LEU A 15 21.89 -5.06 -34.04
CA LEU A 15 21.96 -6.02 -32.95
C LEU A 15 22.49 -5.38 -31.68
N LEU A 16 23.53 -4.55 -31.77
CA LEU A 16 24.10 -3.85 -30.62
C LEU A 16 23.07 -2.91 -29.98
N ARG A 17 22.32 -2.16 -30.79
CA ARG A 17 21.26 -1.26 -30.33
C ARG A 17 20.06 -1.98 -29.73
N LEU A 18 19.81 -3.24 -30.09
CA LEU A 18 18.72 -4.04 -29.52
C LEU A 18 19.17 -4.81 -28.27
N ALA A 19 20.36 -5.40 -28.31
CA ALA A 19 20.90 -6.21 -27.23
C ALA A 19 21.21 -5.37 -25.99
N ILE A 20 21.75 -4.15 -26.15
CA ILE A 20 22.08 -3.29 -25.02
C ILE A 20 20.83 -2.95 -24.19
N PRO A 21 19.72 -2.42 -24.76
CA PRO A 21 18.50 -2.16 -24.00
C PRO A 21 17.94 -3.41 -23.31
N ILE A 22 17.92 -4.56 -23.99
CA ILE A 22 17.43 -5.82 -23.41
C ILE A 22 18.30 -6.27 -22.23
N ALA A 23 19.63 -6.19 -22.37
CA ALA A 23 20.54 -6.55 -21.29
C ALA A 23 20.34 -5.64 -20.08
N VAL A 24 20.15 -4.32 -20.30
CA VAL A 24 19.90 -3.35 -19.23
C VAL A 24 18.57 -3.62 -18.54
N THR A 25 17.49 -3.92 -19.28
CA THR A 25 16.19 -4.22 -18.67
C THR A 25 16.22 -5.52 -17.87
N LEU A 26 16.86 -6.57 -18.39
CA LEU A 26 17.03 -7.83 -17.66
C LEU A 26 17.83 -7.65 -16.38
N LEU A 27 18.90 -6.85 -16.43
CA LEU A 27 19.69 -6.51 -15.24
C LEU A 27 18.86 -5.74 -14.21
N ALA A 28 18.07 -4.76 -14.65
CA ALA A 28 17.20 -3.99 -13.76
C ALA A 28 16.14 -4.88 -13.09
N VAL A 29 15.48 -5.75 -13.86
CA VAL A 29 14.50 -6.72 -13.35
C VAL A 29 15.15 -7.63 -12.31
N TYR A 30 16.34 -8.15 -12.58
CA TYR A 30 17.07 -9.00 -11.65
C TYR A 30 17.37 -8.30 -10.32
N ILE A 31 17.84 -7.05 -10.38
CA ILE A 31 18.15 -6.26 -9.18
C ILE A 31 16.88 -5.98 -8.39
N LEU A 32 15.81 -5.52 -9.05
CA LEU A 32 14.54 -5.20 -8.39
C LEU A 32 13.91 -6.43 -7.74
N HIS A 33 13.90 -7.57 -8.43
CA HIS A 33 13.40 -8.82 -7.87
C HIS A 33 14.17 -9.23 -6.62
N LYS A 34 15.50 -9.10 -6.63
CA LYS A 34 16.33 -9.43 -5.46
C LYS A 34 16.01 -8.53 -4.25
N VAL A 35 15.75 -7.24 -4.49
CA VAL A 35 15.36 -6.30 -3.44
C VAL A 35 13.96 -6.61 -2.91
N ASP A 36 13.02 -6.94 -3.81
CA ASP A 36 11.64 -7.27 -3.45
C ASP A 36 11.57 -8.50 -2.54
N VAL A 37 12.30 -9.58 -2.89
CA VAL A 37 12.38 -10.79 -2.04
C VAL A 37 12.84 -10.46 -0.63
N ARG A 38 13.88 -9.62 -0.48
CA ARG A 38 14.37 -9.22 0.83
C ARG A 38 13.30 -8.47 1.62
N TRP A 39 12.55 -7.58 0.99
CA TRP A 39 11.46 -6.85 1.65
C TRP A 39 10.28 -7.74 2.02
N GLN A 40 9.97 -8.75 1.21
CA GLN A 40 8.96 -9.75 1.58
C GLN A 40 9.37 -10.56 2.80
N GLU A 41 10.65 -10.94 2.91
CA GLU A 41 11.19 -11.62 4.09
C GLU A 41 11.13 -10.74 5.35
N GLU A 42 11.44 -9.45 5.22
CA GLU A 42 11.30 -8.47 6.31
C GLU A 42 9.83 -8.30 6.72
N ALA A 43 8.91 -8.23 5.75
CA ALA A 43 7.48 -8.12 6.00
C ALA A 43 6.89 -9.36 6.69
N ALA A 44 7.36 -10.56 6.33
CA ALA A 44 6.92 -11.81 6.96
C ALA A 44 7.35 -11.92 8.44
N GLN A 45 8.40 -11.20 8.84
CA GLN A 45 8.87 -11.15 10.23
C GLN A 45 8.13 -10.10 11.06
N VAL A 46 7.30 -9.24 10.44
CA VAL A 46 6.46 -8.31 11.20
C VAL A 46 5.44 -9.13 12.00
N PRO A 47 5.36 -8.94 13.34
CA PRO A 47 4.46 -9.72 14.16
C PRO A 47 3.01 -9.61 13.67
N PRO A 48 2.22 -10.69 13.82
CA PRO A 48 0.84 -10.70 13.39
C PRO A 48 0.08 -9.54 14.02
N ALA A 49 -0.92 -9.05 13.29
CA ALA A 49 -1.78 -7.97 13.73
C ALA A 49 -2.25 -8.18 15.16
N VAL A 50 -1.76 -7.35 16.08
CA VAL A 50 -2.31 -7.27 17.42
C VAL A 50 -3.77 -6.89 17.23
N VAL A 51 -4.68 -7.71 17.74
CA VAL A 51 -6.11 -7.39 17.77
C VAL A 51 -6.27 -6.16 18.66
N VAL A 52 -6.23 -4.99 18.05
CA VAL A 52 -6.41 -3.73 18.76
C VAL A 52 -7.87 -3.65 19.14
N GLN A 53 -8.12 -3.76 20.44
CA GLN A 53 -9.47 -3.63 20.97
C GLN A 53 -10.03 -2.28 20.54
N LYS A 54 -11.20 -2.34 19.90
CA LYS A 54 -11.92 -1.17 19.43
C LYS A 54 -12.14 -0.20 20.58
N ILE A 55 -11.45 0.94 20.53
CA ILE A 55 -11.60 1.98 21.54
C ILE A 55 -13.00 2.60 21.37
N PRO A 56 -13.85 2.56 22.40
CA PRO A 56 -15.20 3.11 22.33
C PRO A 56 -15.15 4.64 22.25
N CYS A 57 -15.34 5.19 21.05
CA CYS A 57 -15.23 6.64 20.81
C CYS A 57 -16.17 7.47 21.68
N TRP A 58 -17.34 6.92 22.02
CA TRP A 58 -18.34 7.57 22.87
C TRP A 58 -17.87 7.78 24.31
N LYS A 59 -16.91 6.98 24.80
CA LYS A 59 -16.28 7.22 26.12
C LYS A 59 -15.31 8.40 26.07
N ILE A 60 -14.61 8.59 24.94
CA ILE A 60 -13.61 9.66 24.78
C ILE A 60 -14.26 11.00 24.43
N LYS A 61 -15.26 10.98 23.55
CA LYS A 61 -16.03 12.17 23.16
C LYS A 61 -17.15 12.51 24.15
N ASN A 62 -17.34 11.67 25.17
CA ASN A 62 -18.38 11.80 26.20
C ASN A 62 -19.78 11.99 25.61
N CYS A 63 -20.14 11.15 24.63
CA CYS A 63 -21.41 11.27 23.91
C CYS A 63 -22.60 10.88 24.82
N PRO A 64 -23.70 11.67 24.82
CA PRO A 64 -24.92 11.34 25.58
C PRO A 64 -25.61 10.10 25.01
N ALA A 65 -26.46 9.45 25.82
CA ALA A 65 -27.11 8.20 25.45
C ALA A 65 -27.97 8.32 24.18
N GLU A 66 -28.64 9.47 23.99
CA GLU A 66 -29.47 9.77 22.82
C GLU A 66 -28.66 9.74 21.51
N GLN A 67 -27.43 10.26 21.51
CA GLN A 67 -26.54 10.21 20.35
C GLN A 67 -25.96 8.82 20.10
N ARG A 68 -25.95 7.92 21.10
CA ARG A 68 -25.43 6.55 20.93
C ARG A 68 -26.41 5.66 20.18
N THR A 69 -27.70 5.90 20.34
CA THR A 69 -28.76 5.11 19.68
C THR A 69 -28.73 5.25 18.17
N ASP A 70 -28.37 6.44 17.68
CA ASP A 70 -28.33 6.78 16.25
C ASP A 70 -26.90 6.72 15.66
N CYS A 71 -25.93 6.25 16.45
CA CYS A 71 -24.53 6.15 16.02
C CYS A 71 -24.28 4.76 15.40
N PRO A 72 -23.74 4.65 14.17
CA PRO A 72 -23.33 3.37 13.58
C PRO A 72 -22.08 2.78 14.26
N SER A 73 -21.30 3.59 14.99
CA SER A 73 -20.05 3.14 15.60
C SER A 73 -20.16 1.98 16.58
N PRO A 74 -21.17 1.82 17.46
CA PRO A 74 -21.25 0.70 18.38
C PRO A 74 -21.58 -0.62 17.67
N ILE A 75 -22.35 -0.55 16.58
CA ILE A 75 -22.90 -1.69 15.85
C ILE A 75 -21.88 -2.23 14.82
N SER A 76 -21.12 -1.34 14.18
CA SER A 76 -20.13 -1.74 13.16
C SER A 76 -18.94 -2.51 13.77
N SER A 77 -18.36 -3.47 13.04
CA SER A 77 -17.04 -4.04 13.37
C SER A 77 -15.91 -3.02 13.25
N GLU A 78 -16.14 -1.98 12.46
CA GLU A 78 -15.17 -0.94 12.16
C GLU A 78 -15.06 0.11 13.29
N PRO A 79 -13.91 0.79 13.41
CA PRO A 79 -13.78 1.94 14.30
C PRO A 79 -14.67 3.11 13.83
N CYS A 80 -15.00 4.01 14.76
CA CYS A 80 -15.97 5.08 14.52
C CYS A 80 -15.68 5.94 13.29
N TRP A 81 -14.42 6.26 13.05
CA TRP A 81 -13.98 7.11 11.94
C TRP A 81 -14.16 6.44 10.58
N GLN A 82 -14.12 5.11 10.54
CA GLN A 82 -14.36 4.31 9.33
C GLN A 82 -15.87 4.11 9.12
N ALA A 83 -16.62 3.82 10.19
CA ALA A 83 -18.09 3.69 10.15
C ALA A 83 -18.80 5.01 9.75
N HIS A 84 -18.19 6.16 10.05
CA HIS A 84 -18.69 7.48 9.71
C HIS A 84 -18.01 8.11 8.47
N ARG A 85 -17.29 7.33 7.66
CA ARG A 85 -16.74 7.85 6.40
C ARG A 85 -17.83 8.47 5.54
N LEU A 86 -17.44 9.50 4.81
CA LEU A 86 -18.29 10.11 3.81
C LEU A 86 -18.52 9.12 2.66
N SER A 87 -19.62 9.29 1.94
CA SER A 87 -19.98 8.44 0.79
C SER A 87 -18.94 8.45 -0.33
N ASN A 88 -18.15 9.52 -0.43
CA ASN A 88 -17.02 9.66 -1.34
C ASN A 88 -15.73 8.97 -0.83
N GLY A 89 -15.81 8.25 0.29
CA GLY A 89 -14.68 7.55 0.92
C GLY A 89 -13.77 8.45 1.75
N TYR A 90 -14.03 9.76 1.85
CA TYR A 90 -13.19 10.66 2.65
C TYR A 90 -13.52 10.58 4.14
N LEU A 91 -12.51 10.89 4.95
CA LEU A 91 -12.66 11.07 6.37
C LEU A 91 -13.31 12.42 6.66
N ARG A 92 -14.19 12.49 7.67
CA ARG A 92 -14.73 13.75 8.16
C ARG A 92 -13.63 14.58 8.82
N GLU A 93 -13.68 15.90 8.68
CA GLU A 93 -12.69 16.82 9.24
C GLU A 93 -12.53 16.68 10.76
N GLU A 94 -13.64 16.49 11.47
CA GLU A 94 -13.68 16.25 12.91
C GLU A 94 -12.90 15.00 13.38
N CYS A 95 -12.71 14.04 12.49
CA CYS A 95 -11.97 12.82 12.76
C CYS A 95 -10.46 12.98 12.55
N ILE A 96 -10.00 13.94 11.75
CA ILE A 96 -8.57 14.19 11.47
C ILE A 96 -7.80 14.51 12.77
N CYS A 97 -8.43 15.26 13.66
CA CYS A 97 -7.87 15.63 14.96
C CYS A 97 -8.35 14.74 16.12
N CYS A 98 -9.12 13.69 15.83
CA CYS A 98 -9.66 12.82 16.88
C CYS A 98 -8.56 11.91 17.47
N PRO A 99 -8.41 11.83 18.81
CA PRO A 99 -7.44 10.93 19.43
C PRO A 99 -7.62 9.47 19.03
N VAL A 100 -8.87 9.02 18.81
CA VAL A 100 -9.18 7.64 18.37
C VAL A 100 -8.59 7.34 16.99
N PHE A 101 -8.63 8.31 16.07
CA PHE A 101 -8.04 8.15 14.74
C PHE A 101 -6.50 8.25 14.80
N ARG A 102 -5.97 9.20 15.56
CA ARG A 102 -4.50 9.40 15.68
C ARG A 102 -3.78 8.26 16.41
N GLN A 103 -4.50 7.55 17.28
CA GLN A 103 -3.99 6.37 17.98
C GLN A 103 -4.40 5.06 17.28
N ALA A 104 -5.07 5.15 16.13
CA ALA A 104 -5.41 3.95 15.38
C ALA A 104 -4.12 3.25 14.94
N PRO A 105 -4.04 1.92 15.07
CA PRO A 105 -2.90 1.17 14.57
C PRO A 105 -2.81 1.35 13.06
N ILE A 106 -1.58 1.37 12.54
CA ILE A 106 -1.34 1.39 11.10
C ILE A 106 -1.97 0.11 10.52
N PRO A 107 -2.83 0.21 9.49
CA PRO A 107 -3.38 -0.95 8.83
C PRO A 107 -2.23 -1.84 8.35
N ILE A 108 -2.21 -3.08 8.82
CA ILE A 108 -1.21 -4.04 8.36
C ILE A 108 -1.70 -4.52 6.99
N PRO A 109 -0.85 -4.48 5.94
CA PRO A 109 -1.24 -4.99 4.64
C PRO A 109 -1.67 -6.45 4.79
N VAL A 110 -2.93 -6.73 4.49
CA VAL A 110 -3.49 -8.08 4.48
C VAL A 110 -3.00 -8.72 3.18
N HIS A 111 -1.96 -9.56 3.27
CA HIS A 111 -1.56 -10.39 2.15
C HIS A 111 -2.67 -11.44 1.92
N PRO A 112 -3.26 -11.55 0.71
CA PRO A 112 -4.20 -12.61 0.37
C PRO A 112 -3.51 -13.98 0.28
#